data_AF-A0A528AZV4-F1
#
_entry.id   AF-A0A528AZV4-F1
#
_cell.length_a   1.000
_cell.length_b   1.000
_cell.length_c   1.000
_cell.angle_alpha   90.00
_cell.angle_beta   90.00
_cell.angle_gamma   90.00
#
_symmetry.space_group_name_H-M   'P 1'
#
loop_
_entity.id
_entity.type
_entity.pdbx_description
1 polymer ?
#
loop_
_entity_poly.entity_id
_entity_poly.type
_entity_poly.pdbx_seq_one_letter_code
_entity_poly.pdbx_strand_id
1 'polypeptide(L)' 'TLKSARQEDSDFAAQVDGLILKRGPELPEFGATIRYLWRARSVTGQMIALDGGQHLAWQTPDVTGIIE' A
#
# COMPACT_ATOMS: atom_id res chain seq x y z
N THR A 1 -0.52 4.38 -2.68
CA THR A 1 0.06 4.01 -3.98
C THR A 1 0.30 5.27 -4.78
N LEU A 2 1.26 5.31 -5.71
CA LEU A 2 1.40 6.46 -6.62
C LEU A 2 0.47 6.26 -7.82
N LYS A 3 -0.20 7.34 -8.26
CA LYS A 3 -1.06 7.31 -9.43
C LYS A 3 -0.24 7.00 -10.69
N SER A 4 -0.70 6.04 -11.49
CA SER A 4 -0.09 5.78 -12.80
C SER A 4 -0.43 6.91 -13.78
N ALA A 5 0.50 7.23 -14.69
CA ALA A 5 0.28 8.27 -15.72
C ALA A 5 -0.90 7.99 -16.65
N ARG A 6 -1.38 6.74 -16.71
CA ARG A 6 -2.52 6.29 -17.52
C ARG A 6 -3.80 6.09 -16.72
N GLN A 7 -3.79 6.36 -15.42
CA GLN A 7 -4.94 6.17 -14.54
C GLN A 7 -5.73 7.47 -14.46
N GLU A 8 -7.05 7.39 -14.40
CA GLU A 8 -7.88 8.55 -14.10
C GLU A 8 -7.82 8.92 -12.62
N ASP A 9 -8.08 10.17 -12.26
CA ASP A 9 -8.05 10.61 -10.85
C ASP A 9 -9.13 9.90 -10.01
N SER A 10 -10.30 9.66 -10.59
CA SER A 10 -11.41 8.94 -9.93
C SER A 10 -11.03 7.50 -9.59
N ASP A 11 -10.37 6.81 -10.50
CA ASP A 11 -9.98 5.41 -10.33
C ASP A 11 -8.89 5.29 -9.25
N PHE A 12 -7.98 6.26 -9.24
CA PHE A 12 -6.95 6.33 -8.21
C PHE A 12 -7.54 6.64 -6.84
N ALA A 13 -8.50 7.56 -6.74
CA ALA A 13 -9.20 7.86 -5.49
C ALA A 13 -9.94 6.63 -4.96
N ALA A 14 -10.71 5.95 -5.82
CA ALA A 14 -11.41 4.71 -5.46
C ALA A 14 -10.43 3.61 -5.01
N GLN A 15 -9.26 3.50 -5.64
CA GLN A 15 -8.21 2.58 -5.20
C GLN A 15 -7.68 2.93 -3.81
N VAL A 16 -7.41 4.20 -3.53
CA VAL A 16 -6.94 4.67 -2.21
C VAL A 16 -8.00 4.42 -1.14
N ASP A 17 -9.27 4.67 -1.46
CA ASP A 17 -10.41 4.38 -0.57
C ASP A 17 -10.58 2.88 -0.33
N GLY A 18 -10.10 2.02 -1.23
CA GLY A 18 -10.05 0.56 -1.03
C GLY A 18 -8.98 0.10 -0.04
N LEU A 19 -7.95 0.91 0.25
CA LEU A 19 -6.88 0.54 1.17
C LEU A 19 -7.39 0.43 2.61
N ILE A 20 -6.76 -0.41 3.43
CA ILE A 20 -7.10 -0.54 4.86
C ILE A 20 -6.86 0.79 5.57
N LEU A 21 -5.73 1.44 5.29
CA LEU A 21 -5.36 2.71 5.91
C LEU A 21 -5.97 3.94 5.22
N LYS A 22 -6.75 3.76 4.14
CA LYS A 22 -7.37 4.85 3.34
C LYS A 22 -6.40 5.92 2.86
N ARG A 23 -5.12 5.55 2.74
CA ARG A 23 -4.05 6.41 2.24
C ARG A 23 -2.91 5.58 1.66
N GLY A 24 -2.24 6.14 0.66
CA GLY A 24 -0.97 5.64 0.17
C GLY A 24 0.22 6.08 1.04
N PRO A 25 1.40 5.48 0.82
CA PRO A 25 2.63 6.06 1.35
C PRO A 25 2.92 7.43 0.71
N GLU A 26 3.49 8.33 1.50
CA GLU A 26 4.08 9.56 1.00
C GLU A 26 5.50 9.29 0.47
N LEU A 27 5.95 10.09 -0.51
CA LEU A 27 7.29 9.93 -1.11
C LEU A 27 8.45 9.96 -0.09
N PRO A 28 8.42 10.79 0.98
CA PRO A 28 9.48 10.78 2.00
C PRO A 28 9.59 9.46 2.79
N GLU A 29 8.53 8.67 2.87
CA GLU A 29 8.49 7.42 3.64
C GLU A 29 9.44 6.37 3.06
N PHE A 30 9.66 6.38 1.74
CA PHE A 30 10.63 5.49 1.08
C PHE A 30 12.06 5.79 1.56
N GLY A 31 12.46 7.06 1.56
CA GLY A 31 13.77 7.48 2.05
C GLY A 31 13.94 7.24 3.55
N ALA A 32 12.87 7.43 4.33
CA ALA A 32 12.88 7.11 5.76
C ALA A 32 13.08 5.61 6.00
N THR A 33 12.43 4.75 5.21
CA THR A 33 12.54 3.29 5.31
C THR A 33 13.94 2.79 4.97
N ILE A 34 14.57 3.35 3.93
CA ILE A 34 15.97 3.06 3.60
C ILE A 34 16.89 3.42 4.77
N ARG A 35 16.73 4.62 5.36
CA ARG A 35 17.53 5.04 6.52
C ARG A 35 17.30 4.19 7.76
N TYR A 36 16.07 3.72 7.96
CA TYR A 36 15.74 2.79 9.04
C TYR A 36 16.51 1.47 8.88
N LEU A 37 16.41 0.83 7.71
CA LEU A 37 17.11 -0.43 7.42
C LEU A 37 18.63 -0.27 7.46
N TRP A 38 19.16 0.85 6.94
CA TRP A 38 20.59 1.17 7.01
C TRP A 38 21.13 1.23 8.45
N ARG A 39 20.34 1.76 9.39
CA ARG A 39 20.71 1.84 10.81
C ARG A 39 20.55 0.51 11.54
N ALA A 40 19.62 -0.34 11.12
CA ALA A 40 19.29 -1.60 11.77
C ALA A 40 20.23 -2.74 11.33
N ARG A 41 21.50 -2.70 11.78
CA ARG A 41 22.58 -3.57 11.30
C ARG A 41 22.35 -5.09 11.40
N SER A 42 21.46 -5.54 12.27
CA SER A 42 21.13 -6.96 12.44
C SER A 42 19.96 -7.44 11.58
N VAL A 43 19.26 -6.53 10.88
CA VAL A 43 18.09 -6.86 10.06
C VAL A 43 18.54 -7.27 8.66
N THR A 44 18.12 -8.46 8.23
CA THR A 44 18.40 -8.99 6.88
C THR A 44 17.26 -9.89 6.40
N GLY A 45 17.08 -10.02 5.09
CA GLY A 45 16.06 -10.90 4.48
C GLY A 45 14.61 -10.52 4.78
N GLN A 46 14.36 -9.30 5.26
CA GLN A 46 13.02 -8.80 5.59
C GLN A 46 12.52 -7.80 4.56
N MET A 47 11.19 -7.64 4.48
CA MET A 47 10.51 -6.69 3.62
C MET A 47 9.56 -5.81 4.44
N ILE A 48 9.47 -4.53 4.08
CA ILE A 48 8.48 -3.59 4.62
C ILE A 48 7.59 -3.16 3.46
N ALA A 49 6.29 -3.46 3.55
CA ALA A 49 5.31 -3.02 2.57
C ALA A 49 4.81 -1.61 2.93
N LEU A 50 5.19 -0.61 2.13
CA LEU A 50 4.65 0.74 2.19
C LEU A 50 3.45 0.85 1.25
N ASP A 51 2.31 0.28 1.61
CA ASP A 51 1.22 0.05 0.66
C ASP A 51 -0.18 0.39 1.20
N GLY A 52 -0.26 1.06 2.35
CA GLY A 52 -1.57 1.37 2.96
C GLY A 52 -2.35 0.13 3.43
N GLY A 53 -1.68 -1.02 3.57
CA GLY A 53 -2.30 -2.31 3.87
C GLY A 53 -2.87 -3.01 2.65
N GLN A 54 -2.49 -2.62 1.43
CA GLN A 54 -3.00 -3.24 0.19
C GLN A 54 -2.79 -4.76 0.16
N HIS A 55 -1.62 -5.26 0.57
CA HIS A 55 -1.33 -6.71 0.59
C HIS A 55 -2.11 -7.49 1.66
N LEU A 56 -2.80 -6.80 2.57
CA LEU A 56 -3.65 -7.39 3.60
C LEU A 56 -5.14 -7.28 3.25
N ALA A 57 -5.48 -6.67 2.12
CA ALA A 57 -6.87 -6.53 1.69
C ALA A 57 -7.50 -7.92 1.52
N TRP A 58 -8.61 -8.16 2.21
CA TRP A 58 -9.27 -9.46 2.28
C TRP A 58 -10.78 -9.38 1.96
N GLN A 59 -11.38 -8.18 1.99
CA GLN A 59 -12.79 -7.96 1.68
C GLN A 59 -12.98 -7.87 0.16
N THR A 60 -12.83 -8.99 -0.52
CA THR A 60 -13.19 -9.13 -1.93
C THR A 60 -14.62 -9.67 -2.06
N PRO A 61 -15.32 -9.46 -3.19
CA PRO A 61 -16.71 -9.90 -3.36
C PRO A 61 -16.91 -11.41 -3.11
N ASP A 62 -15.92 -12.22 -3.47
CA ASP A 62 -15.88 -13.66 -3.26
C ASP A 62 -15.76 -14.07 -1.77
N VAL A 63 -15.11 -13.25 -0.94
CA VAL A 63 -14.93 -13.50 0.51
C VAL A 63 -16.14 -13.03 1.31
N THR A 64 -16.87 -12.02 0.83
CA THR A 64 -18.04 -11.46 1.52
C THR A 64 -19.35 -12.19 1.19
N GLY A 65 -19.32 -13.20 0.32
CA GLY A 65 -20.49 -13.99 -0.05
C GLY A 65 -21.54 -13.21 -0.85
N ILE A 66 -21.16 -12.05 -1.40
CA ILE A 66 -22.04 -11.26 -2.27
C ILE A 66 -21.90 -11.84 -3.68
N ILE A 67 -22.80 -12.76 -4.01
CA ILE A 67 -23.03 -13.20 -5.39
C ILE A 67 -23.83 -12.08 -6.06
N GLU A 68 -23.27 -11.48 -7.11
CA GLU A 68 -24.01 -10.55 -8.00
C GLU A 68 -25.16 -11.26 -8.73
#